data_AF-A0A8E2DYH3-F1
#
_entry.id   AF-A0A8E2DYH3-F1
#
_cell.length_a   1.000
_cell.length_b   1.000
_cell.length_c   1.000
_cell.angle_alpha   90.00
_cell.angle_beta   90.00
_cell.angle_gamma   90.00
#
_symmetry.space_group_name_H-M   'P 1'
#
loop_
_entity.id
_entity.type
_entity.pdbx_description
1 polymer ?
#
loop_
_entity_poly.entity_id
_entity_poly.type
_entity_poly.pdbx_seq_one_letter_code
_entity_poly.pdbx_strand_id
1 'polypeptide(L)'
;MQRHLSKIHGCRTDRESQISASIRNYVTLQSWTQNGPRESLIVEDGIDIALSDNSNDPVPQVSPRRLRKVASLHEEERRRLAERDQDESTTNATTDELALTTNWMRRTGWAKTFANADRHLLSLLDQMPARDGHSLELGYYGERVVYSSVEDERRLAMVGQAADRFFDRCEDTARNTDHSIRCWLRSQIPGRSYKTPFELPGREDTRVSYRNLSKRMLFVLLRLHRLEGAMRDEFLDVRLSRKLQKAIECLWVLTQEEEFEHDIIAPGFTNWASALDSQPAESSPNDKLADAVGKLSAFLCMEEISDSRASSTFIVYFSGLISFPYPGKTFDRPQRYTSKLSALIYYIRLCLLEATVPRYAHPSIGWEARPSRGLLKRLNRVRGSFMCLGSQAPMGELLSLRSYGRAISRSDGPAFRVHWREDSEAVSWDAGKEVGKLTMDQLRQLGLKSVGDASASLTRLMYGWVPSVQLKDIRDTL
;
A
#
# COMPACT_ATOMS: atom_id res chain seq x y z
N MET A 1 -16.78 44.34 19.66
CA MET A 1 -17.46 45.09 18.59
C MET A 1 -17.70 44.14 17.43
N GLN A 2 -18.93 43.66 17.29
CA GLN A 2 -19.37 42.81 16.18
C GLN A 2 -19.24 43.55 14.85
N ARG A 3 -18.96 42.81 13.78
CA ARG A 3 -19.76 42.89 12.54
C ARG A 3 -19.77 41.53 11.84
N HIS A 4 -20.97 40.96 11.83
CA HIS A 4 -21.42 39.82 11.03
C HIS A 4 -21.38 40.13 9.53
N LEU A 5 -21.35 39.07 8.72
CA LEU A 5 -22.13 38.77 7.50
C LEU A 5 -21.42 37.58 6.81
N SER A 6 -22.02 36.53 6.27
CA SER A 6 -23.32 35.86 6.38
C SER A 6 -23.11 34.54 5.61
N LYS A 7 -23.41 33.39 6.23
CA LYS A 7 -23.56 32.13 5.49
C LYS A 7 -24.76 32.28 4.56
N ILE A 8 -24.53 32.19 3.25
CA ILE A 8 -25.58 31.83 2.30
C ILE A 8 -25.17 30.48 1.71
N HIS A 9 -25.93 29.47 2.12
CA HIS A 9 -25.95 28.15 1.54
C HIS A 9 -26.38 28.28 0.07
N GLY A 10 -25.45 28.10 -0.85
CA GLY A 10 -25.75 27.77 -2.24
C GLY A 10 -26.12 26.30 -2.32
N CYS A 11 -27.39 26.06 -2.65
CA CYS A 11 -28.08 24.78 -2.74
C CYS A 11 -27.20 23.60 -3.19
N ARG A 12 -27.09 22.58 -2.33
CA ARG A 12 -26.75 21.21 -2.73
C ARG A 12 -27.95 20.69 -3.51
N THR A 13 -27.99 20.95 -4.81
CA THR A 13 -28.92 20.27 -5.72
C THR A 13 -28.40 18.86 -5.96
N ASP A 14 -29.21 17.87 -5.60
CA ASP A 14 -29.06 16.48 -6.02
C ASP A 14 -28.76 16.42 -7.53
N ARG A 15 -27.60 15.88 -7.87
CA ARG A 15 -27.11 15.74 -9.25
C ARG A 15 -27.34 14.35 -9.82
N GLU A 16 -28.25 13.56 -9.27
CA GLU A 16 -28.72 12.34 -9.92
C GLU A 16 -29.82 12.62 -10.96
N SER A 17 -30.50 13.77 -10.88
CA SER A 17 -31.66 14.07 -11.73
C SER A 17 -31.40 15.04 -12.90
N GLN A 18 -30.14 15.33 -13.24
CA GLN A 18 -29.81 16.25 -14.34
C GLN A 18 -28.88 15.69 -15.42
N ILE A 19 -28.57 14.40 -15.40
CA ILE A 19 -27.72 13.79 -16.44
C ILE A 19 -28.54 13.43 -17.70
N SER A 20 -29.86 13.25 -17.60
CA SER A 20 -30.67 12.86 -18.77
C SER A 20 -31.05 14.02 -19.70
N ALA A 21 -30.86 15.29 -19.30
CA ALA A 21 -31.31 16.45 -20.07
C ALA A 21 -30.20 17.17 -20.85
N SER A 22 -28.94 16.75 -20.74
CA SER A 22 -27.81 17.47 -21.35
C SER A 22 -26.80 16.59 -22.09
N ILE A 23 -27.22 15.45 -22.64
CA ILE A 23 -26.39 14.73 -23.61
C ILE A 23 -26.40 15.54 -24.90
N ARG A 24 -25.43 16.46 -25.05
CA ARG A 24 -25.22 17.21 -26.29
C ARG A 24 -24.38 16.37 -27.25
N ASN A 25 -24.74 16.45 -28.53
CA ASN A 25 -24.33 15.54 -29.61
C ASN A 25 -22.84 15.59 -30.03
N TYR A 26 -21.97 16.31 -29.33
CA TYR A 26 -20.60 16.55 -29.78
C TYR A 26 -19.64 16.61 -28.58
N VAL A 27 -18.96 15.48 -28.31
CA VAL A 27 -17.82 15.40 -27.39
C VAL A 27 -16.59 15.06 -28.22
N THR A 28 -15.70 16.03 -28.44
CA THR A 28 -14.51 15.86 -29.30
C THR A 28 -13.26 15.41 -28.54
N LEU A 29 -13.23 15.45 -27.20
CA LEU A 29 -12.11 14.95 -26.41
C LEU A 29 -12.55 14.55 -24.99
N GLN A 30 -12.32 13.28 -24.62
CA GLN A 30 -12.27 12.85 -23.22
C GLN A 30 -10.81 12.55 -22.85
N SER A 31 -10.27 13.26 -21.86
CA SER A 31 -8.95 12.93 -21.31
C SER A 31 -9.09 11.93 -20.18
N TRP A 32 -8.44 10.77 -20.33
CA TRP A 32 -8.33 9.78 -19.27
C TRP A 32 -7.09 10.09 -18.44
N THR A 33 -7.25 10.38 -17.15
CA THR A 33 -6.09 10.30 -16.26
C THR A 33 -5.83 8.84 -15.93
N GLN A 34 -4.57 8.52 -15.61
CA GLN A 34 -4.12 7.17 -15.29
C GLN A 34 -4.72 6.58 -13.98
N ASN A 35 -5.74 7.24 -13.40
CA ASN A 35 -6.53 6.85 -12.23
C ASN A 35 -8.05 6.77 -12.52
N GLY A 36 -8.46 6.69 -13.79
CA GLY A 36 -9.87 6.76 -14.20
C GLY A 36 -10.36 8.21 -14.42
N PRO A 37 -11.59 8.38 -14.96
CA PRO A 37 -12.16 9.70 -15.22
C PRO A 37 -12.43 10.39 -13.87
N ARG A 38 -11.86 11.59 -13.68
CA ARG A 38 -12.15 12.41 -12.49
C ARG A 38 -12.85 13.71 -12.85
N GLU A 39 -12.62 14.25 -14.04
CA GLU A 39 -13.30 15.43 -14.58
C GLU A 39 -13.35 15.30 -16.11
N SER A 40 -14.49 15.65 -16.71
CA SER A 40 -14.67 15.73 -18.17
C SER A 40 -14.82 17.18 -18.59
N LEU A 41 -14.13 17.57 -19.66
CA LEU A 41 -14.29 18.89 -20.29
C LEU A 41 -15.15 18.72 -21.53
N ILE A 42 -16.25 19.47 -21.59
CA ILE A 42 -17.08 19.57 -22.80
C ILE A 42 -16.56 20.79 -23.56
N VAL A 43 -15.98 20.57 -24.75
CA VAL A 43 -15.63 21.66 -25.66
C VAL A 43 -16.91 22.04 -26.41
N GLU A 44 -17.44 23.24 -26.16
CA GLU A 44 -18.54 23.78 -26.95
C GLU A 44 -17.98 24.30 -28.29
N ASP A 45 -18.40 23.69 -29.39
CA ASP A 45 -18.09 24.17 -30.74
C ASP A 45 -18.82 25.52 -30.98
N GLY A 46 -18.10 26.61 -30.74
CA GLY A 46 -18.40 27.92 -31.33
C GLY A 46 -17.59 28.18 -32.61
N ILE A 47 -16.81 27.20 -33.08
CA ILE A 47 -15.94 27.35 -34.24
C ILE A 47 -16.19 26.15 -35.13
N ASP A 48 -16.86 26.35 -36.25
CA ASP A 48 -16.80 25.43 -37.38
C ASP A 48 -15.33 25.21 -37.71
N ILE A 49 -14.76 24.10 -37.23
CA ILE A 49 -13.45 23.64 -37.68
C ILE A 49 -13.70 23.16 -39.12
N ALA A 50 -13.68 24.11 -40.05
CA ALA A 50 -13.35 23.83 -41.43
C ALA A 50 -12.00 23.11 -41.37
N LEU A 51 -12.04 21.79 -41.50
CA LEU A 51 -10.88 20.96 -41.75
C LEU A 51 -10.20 21.60 -42.96
N SER A 52 -9.18 22.42 -42.73
CA SER A 52 -8.37 22.94 -43.80
C SER A 52 -7.71 21.71 -44.42
N ASP A 53 -8.20 21.35 -45.60
CA ASP A 53 -7.74 20.26 -46.46
C ASP A 53 -6.33 20.57 -46.97
N ASN A 54 -5.37 20.67 -46.05
CA ASN A 54 -3.98 20.98 -46.31
C ASN A 54 -3.11 19.71 -46.36
N SER A 55 -3.73 18.53 -46.49
CA SER A 55 -3.02 17.33 -46.91
C SER A 55 -2.97 17.27 -48.43
N ASN A 56 -1.95 17.88 -49.02
CA ASN A 56 -1.55 17.66 -50.42
C ASN A 56 -1.00 16.24 -50.69
N ASP A 57 -1.29 15.27 -49.81
CA ASP A 57 -0.93 13.87 -50.00
C ASP A 57 -2.12 13.13 -50.62
N PRO A 58 -2.00 12.58 -51.84
CA PRO A 58 -3.09 11.84 -52.46
C PRO A 58 -3.43 10.64 -51.58
N VAL A 59 -4.69 10.57 -51.11
CA VAL A 59 -5.26 9.37 -50.50
C VAL A 59 -4.95 8.21 -51.45
N PRO A 60 -4.19 7.18 -51.01
CA PRO A 60 -3.79 6.11 -51.91
C PRO A 60 -5.04 5.52 -52.56
N GLN A 61 -5.05 5.28 -53.87
CA GLN A 61 -6.15 4.55 -54.51
C GLN A 61 -6.26 3.15 -53.87
N VAL A 62 -7.14 3.03 -52.88
CA VAL A 62 -7.28 1.81 -52.09
C VAL A 62 -8.24 0.87 -52.80
N SER A 63 -7.82 -0.38 -52.97
CA SER A 63 -8.66 -1.38 -53.62
C SER A 63 -9.94 -1.62 -52.80
N PRO A 64 -11.12 -1.73 -53.44
CA PRO A 64 -12.39 -2.03 -52.77
C PRO A 64 -12.35 -3.29 -51.88
N ARG A 65 -11.43 -4.21 -52.18
CA ARG A 65 -11.18 -5.43 -51.39
C ARG A 65 -10.62 -5.14 -49.99
N ARG A 66 -9.77 -4.12 -49.83
CA ARG A 66 -9.20 -3.73 -48.53
C ARG A 66 -10.26 -3.06 -47.63
N LEU A 67 -11.07 -2.16 -48.20
CA LEU A 67 -12.19 -1.52 -47.49
C LEU A 67 -13.22 -2.56 -47.00
N ARG A 68 -13.56 -3.55 -47.84
CA ARG A 68 -14.42 -4.67 -47.43
C ARG A 68 -13.81 -5.51 -46.31
N LYS A 69 -12.48 -5.72 -46.34
CA LYS A 69 -11.79 -6.46 -45.27
C LYS A 69 -11.83 -5.70 -43.94
N VAL A 70 -11.59 -4.39 -43.94
CA VAL A 70 -11.69 -3.54 -42.75
C VAL A 70 -13.11 -3.54 -42.18
N ALA A 71 -14.13 -3.40 -43.04
CA ALA A 71 -15.53 -3.51 -42.61
C ALA A 71 -15.86 -4.88 -41.99
N SER A 72 -15.37 -5.98 -42.58
CA SER A 72 -15.57 -7.33 -42.02
C SER A 72 -14.88 -7.53 -40.67
N LEU A 73 -13.68 -6.98 -40.48
CA LEU A 73 -12.94 -7.05 -39.21
C LEU A 73 -13.64 -6.24 -38.12
N HIS A 74 -14.22 -5.08 -38.48
CA HIS A 74 -15.02 -4.30 -37.54
C HIS A 74 -16.29 -5.04 -37.10
N GLU A 75 -17.00 -5.70 -38.02
CA GLU A 75 -18.18 -6.50 -37.71
C GLU A 75 -17.84 -7.70 -36.80
N GLU A 76 -16.71 -8.35 -37.06
CA GLU A 76 -16.18 -9.46 -36.25
C GLU A 76 -15.83 -8.99 -34.84
N GLU A 77 -15.16 -7.85 -34.68
CA GLU A 77 -14.80 -7.32 -33.36
C GLU A 77 -16.03 -6.81 -32.60
N ARG A 78 -17.03 -6.22 -33.27
CA ARG A 78 -18.32 -5.88 -32.63
C ARG A 78 -19.03 -7.12 -32.07
N ARG A 79 -18.99 -8.23 -32.81
CA ARG A 79 -19.57 -9.50 -32.36
C ARG A 79 -18.82 -10.04 -31.13
N ARG A 80 -17.49 -10.03 -31.17
CA ARG A 80 -16.64 -10.44 -30.06
C ARG A 80 -16.89 -9.60 -28.78
N LEU A 81 -17.05 -8.29 -28.92
CA LEU A 81 -17.37 -7.39 -27.81
C LEU A 81 -18.77 -7.66 -27.24
N ALA A 82 -19.77 -7.88 -28.10
CA ALA A 82 -21.13 -8.21 -27.65
C ALA A 82 -21.19 -9.58 -26.95
N GLU A 83 -20.41 -10.56 -27.39
CA GLU A 83 -20.25 -11.87 -26.72
C GLU A 83 -19.57 -11.70 -25.34
N ARG A 84 -18.58 -10.81 -25.23
CA ARG A 84 -17.90 -10.51 -23.97
C ARG A 84 -18.79 -9.78 -22.97
N ASP A 85 -19.59 -8.82 -23.41
CA ASP A 85 -20.54 -8.08 -22.55
C ASP A 85 -21.65 -9.00 -22.00
N GLN A 86 -22.02 -10.07 -22.72
CA GLN A 86 -22.95 -11.09 -22.22
C GLN A 86 -22.33 -11.97 -21.11
N ASP A 87 -21.03 -12.29 -21.21
CA ASP A 87 -20.29 -13.00 -20.17
C ASP A 87 -19.96 -12.11 -18.95
N GLU A 88 -19.76 -10.80 -19.15
CA GLU A 88 -19.44 -9.82 -18.10
C GLU A 88 -20.61 -9.53 -17.14
N SER A 89 -21.85 -9.92 -17.45
CA SER A 89 -22.99 -9.75 -16.53
C SER A 89 -22.93 -10.67 -15.29
N THR A 90 -21.91 -11.52 -15.16
CA THR A 90 -21.75 -12.44 -14.02
C THR A 90 -20.45 -12.25 -13.22
N THR A 91 -19.54 -11.37 -13.64
CA THR A 91 -18.24 -11.17 -12.96
C THR A 91 -17.74 -9.73 -13.06
N ASN A 92 -17.50 -9.11 -11.90
CA ASN A 92 -16.98 -7.74 -11.71
C ASN A 92 -15.51 -7.54 -12.19
N ALA A 93 -15.12 -8.06 -13.35
CA ALA A 93 -13.73 -8.33 -13.72
C ALA A 93 -13.07 -7.36 -14.72
N THR A 94 -13.67 -6.21 -15.07
CA THR A 94 -13.12 -5.35 -16.13
C THR A 94 -11.96 -4.45 -15.70
N THR A 95 -11.83 -4.14 -14.39
CA THR A 95 -10.71 -3.29 -13.91
C THR A 95 -9.46 -4.10 -13.53
N ASP A 96 -9.63 -5.38 -13.16
CA ASP A 96 -8.55 -6.24 -12.72
C ASP A 96 -7.68 -6.73 -13.89
N GLU A 97 -8.27 -6.91 -15.08
CA GLU A 97 -7.56 -7.42 -16.26
C GLU A 97 -6.50 -6.43 -16.79
N LEU A 98 -6.80 -5.12 -16.81
CA LEU A 98 -5.82 -4.09 -17.18
C LEU A 98 -4.77 -3.89 -16.07
N ALA A 99 -5.15 -4.02 -14.80
CA ALA A 99 -4.21 -3.95 -13.66
C ALA A 99 -3.19 -5.11 -13.70
N LEU A 100 -3.60 -6.30 -14.16
CA LEU A 100 -2.74 -7.47 -14.37
C LEU A 100 -1.72 -7.30 -15.52
N THR A 101 -1.81 -6.25 -16.34
CA THR A 101 -0.92 -6.05 -17.51
C THR A 101 0.44 -5.44 -17.17
N THR A 102 0.60 -4.80 -16.01
CA THR A 102 1.87 -4.16 -15.68
C THR A 102 2.91 -5.18 -15.19
N ASN A 103 4.17 -5.00 -15.57
CA ASN A 103 5.27 -5.82 -15.09
C ASN A 103 5.39 -5.80 -13.55
N TRP A 104 5.01 -4.68 -12.93
CA TRP A 104 4.91 -4.55 -11.49
C TRP A 104 3.87 -5.47 -10.85
N MET A 105 2.65 -5.51 -11.40
CA MET A 105 1.59 -6.38 -10.89
C MET A 105 1.88 -7.86 -11.14
N ARG A 106 2.52 -8.20 -12.27
CA ARG A 106 3.04 -9.54 -12.52
C ARG A 106 4.09 -9.96 -11.49
N ARG A 107 5.03 -9.07 -11.15
CA ARG A 107 6.11 -9.38 -10.19
C ARG A 107 5.60 -9.53 -8.77
N THR A 108 4.68 -8.66 -8.34
CA THR A 108 4.13 -8.69 -6.98
C THR A 108 3.14 -9.84 -6.79
N GLY A 109 2.33 -10.14 -7.81
CA GLY A 109 1.30 -11.17 -7.72
C GLY A 109 0.11 -10.77 -6.84
N TRP A 110 0.04 -9.53 -6.36
CA TRP A 110 -0.98 -9.08 -5.41
C TRP A 110 -2.41 -9.19 -5.94
N ALA A 111 -2.62 -8.94 -7.23
CA ALA A 111 -3.93 -9.15 -7.84
C ALA A 111 -4.41 -10.61 -7.68
N LYS A 112 -3.51 -11.59 -7.80
CA LYS A 112 -3.84 -13.01 -7.55
C LYS A 112 -3.98 -13.31 -6.06
N THR A 113 -3.09 -12.79 -5.21
CA THR A 113 -3.11 -13.05 -3.76
C THR A 113 -4.36 -12.49 -3.07
N PHE A 114 -4.89 -11.37 -3.57
CA PHE A 114 -6.02 -10.65 -2.98
C PHE A 114 -7.25 -10.63 -3.90
N ALA A 115 -7.35 -11.56 -4.87
CA ALA A 115 -8.47 -11.61 -5.81
C ALA A 115 -9.83 -11.76 -5.10
N ASN A 116 -9.87 -12.62 -4.08
CA ASN A 116 -11.08 -12.92 -3.31
C ASN A 116 -11.10 -12.26 -1.93
N ALA A 117 -10.12 -11.40 -1.63
CA ALA A 117 -10.01 -10.80 -0.31
C ALA A 117 -10.94 -9.59 -0.18
N ASP A 118 -11.66 -9.49 0.93
CA ASP A 118 -12.42 -8.30 1.25
C ASP A 118 -11.46 -7.15 1.61
N ARG A 119 -11.22 -6.27 0.64
CA ARG A 119 -10.33 -5.11 0.78
C ARG A 119 -10.83 -4.11 1.83
N HIS A 120 -12.14 -4.04 2.07
CA HIS A 120 -12.70 -3.17 3.10
C HIS A 120 -12.37 -3.71 4.49
N LEU A 121 -12.65 -4.98 4.74
CA LEU A 121 -12.27 -5.65 5.98
C LEU A 121 -10.76 -5.57 6.24
N LEU A 122 -9.92 -5.87 5.23
CA LEU A 122 -8.47 -5.77 5.38
C LEU A 122 -8.02 -4.35 5.75
N SER A 123 -8.69 -3.32 5.21
CA SER A 123 -8.43 -1.93 5.59
C SER A 123 -8.87 -1.62 7.01
N LEU A 124 -9.90 -2.27 7.55
CA LEU A 124 -10.37 -2.11 8.93
C LEU A 124 -9.41 -2.81 9.91
N LEU A 125 -8.93 -4.02 9.56
CA LEU A 125 -7.94 -4.76 10.37
C LEU A 125 -6.62 -4.01 10.53
N ASP A 126 -6.22 -3.24 9.52
CA ASP A 126 -4.97 -2.47 9.44
C ASP A 126 -5.04 -1.08 10.11
N GLN A 127 -6.15 -0.75 10.77
CA GLN A 127 -6.29 0.52 11.49
C GLN A 127 -5.50 0.54 12.81
N MET A 128 -5.23 1.73 13.33
CA MET A 128 -4.72 1.87 14.70
C MET A 128 -5.83 1.52 15.71
N PRO A 129 -5.48 1.22 16.98
CA PRO A 129 -6.48 0.93 17.98
C PRO A 129 -7.39 2.12 18.23
N ALA A 130 -8.68 1.86 18.44
CA ALA A 130 -9.66 2.90 18.75
C ALA A 130 -9.27 3.62 20.05
N ARG A 131 -9.20 4.96 20.02
CA ARG A 131 -8.84 5.78 21.19
C ARG A 131 -10.03 6.13 22.08
N ASP A 132 -11.23 6.01 21.55
CA ASP A 132 -12.43 6.64 22.10
C ASP A 132 -13.27 5.67 22.95
N GLY A 133 -12.74 4.49 23.29
CA GLY A 133 -13.46 3.49 24.08
C GLY A 133 -14.65 2.85 23.34
N HIS A 134 -14.64 2.90 22.01
CA HIS A 134 -15.66 2.31 21.16
C HIS A 134 -15.14 1.04 20.46
N SER A 135 -16.04 0.09 20.22
CA SER A 135 -15.75 -1.09 19.41
C SER A 135 -15.53 -0.67 17.95
N LEU A 136 -14.57 -1.31 17.28
CA LEU A 136 -14.33 -1.11 15.86
C LEU A 136 -15.17 -2.12 15.07
N GLU A 137 -16.07 -1.63 14.21
CA GLU A 137 -16.82 -2.49 13.30
C GLU A 137 -15.88 -2.99 12.20
N LEU A 138 -15.69 -4.31 12.10
CA LEU A 138 -14.80 -4.94 11.13
C LEU A 138 -15.52 -5.35 9.84
N GLY A 139 -16.85 -5.39 9.84
CA GLY A 139 -17.66 -5.68 8.66
C GLY A 139 -18.79 -6.68 8.95
N TYR A 140 -19.32 -7.31 7.91
CA TYR A 140 -20.40 -8.29 8.00
C TYR A 140 -19.89 -9.69 7.64
N TYR A 141 -20.33 -10.69 8.40
CA TYR A 141 -20.16 -12.10 8.08
C TYR A 141 -21.55 -12.77 8.03
N GLY A 142 -22.03 -13.04 6.81
CA GLY A 142 -23.44 -13.35 6.59
C GLY A 142 -24.32 -12.19 7.04
N GLU A 143 -25.22 -12.44 8.00
CA GLU A 143 -26.10 -11.41 8.58
C GLU A 143 -25.54 -10.78 9.87
N ARG A 144 -24.38 -11.21 10.36
CA ARG A 144 -23.81 -10.75 11.64
C ARG A 144 -22.77 -9.65 11.43
N VAL A 145 -22.86 -8.58 12.20
CA VAL A 145 -21.79 -7.58 12.27
C VAL A 145 -20.67 -8.10 13.17
N VAL A 146 -19.45 -8.02 12.66
CA VAL A 146 -18.23 -8.43 13.35
C VAL A 146 -17.58 -7.19 13.95
N TYR A 147 -17.19 -7.27 15.21
CA TYR A 147 -16.56 -6.17 15.93
C TYR A 147 -15.23 -6.60 16.54
N SER A 148 -14.28 -5.68 16.58
CA SER A 148 -13.22 -5.68 17.58
C SER A 148 -13.78 -4.99 18.82
N SER A 149 -13.89 -5.73 19.93
CA SER A 149 -14.51 -5.20 21.14
C SER A 149 -13.69 -4.06 21.76
N VAL A 150 -14.32 -3.25 22.62
CA VAL A 150 -13.62 -2.18 23.36
C VAL A 150 -12.42 -2.76 24.14
N GLU A 151 -12.60 -3.95 24.71
CA GLU A 151 -11.56 -4.66 25.45
C GLU A 151 -10.42 -5.12 24.53
N ASP A 152 -10.75 -5.67 23.36
CA ASP A 152 -9.73 -6.05 22.38
C ASP A 152 -8.93 -4.81 21.92
N GLU A 153 -9.60 -3.69 21.63
CA GLU A 153 -8.95 -2.44 21.21
C GLU A 153 -8.06 -1.83 22.32
N ARG A 154 -8.47 -1.94 23.59
CA ARG A 154 -7.65 -1.55 24.74
C ARG A 154 -6.37 -2.39 24.84
N ARG A 155 -6.47 -3.71 24.68
CA ARG A 155 -5.33 -4.63 24.68
C ARG A 155 -4.40 -4.39 23.51
N LEU A 156 -4.94 -4.11 22.32
CA LEU A 156 -4.14 -3.68 21.17
C LEU A 156 -3.36 -2.40 21.47
N ALA A 157 -3.95 -1.43 22.17
CA ALA A 157 -3.26 -0.22 22.59
C ALA A 157 -2.10 -0.52 23.57
N MET A 158 -2.27 -1.46 24.50
CA MET A 158 -1.21 -1.93 25.42
C MET A 158 -0.05 -2.58 24.64
N VAL A 159 -0.37 -3.47 23.70
CA VAL A 159 0.63 -4.06 22.79
C VAL A 159 1.34 -2.98 21.98
N GLY A 160 0.63 -1.95 21.54
CA GLY A 160 1.21 -0.80 20.85
C GLY A 160 2.26 -0.05 21.69
N GLN A 161 1.99 0.15 22.97
CA GLN A 161 2.94 0.78 23.91
C GLN A 161 4.14 -0.12 24.18
N ALA A 162 3.92 -1.42 24.36
CA ALA A 162 4.98 -2.40 24.52
C ALA A 162 5.88 -2.50 23.26
N ALA A 163 5.29 -2.39 22.07
CA ALA A 163 6.03 -2.31 20.82
C ALA A 163 6.90 -1.05 20.75
N ASP A 164 6.41 0.11 21.20
CA ASP A 164 7.21 1.33 21.26
C ASP A 164 8.42 1.16 22.19
N ARG A 165 8.25 0.54 23.38
CA ARG A 165 9.37 0.22 24.29
C ARG A 165 10.38 -0.74 23.67
N PHE A 166 9.90 -1.77 22.97
CA PHE A 166 10.78 -2.69 22.23
C PHE A 166 11.56 -1.95 21.13
N PHE A 167 10.94 -1.06 20.38
CA PHE A 167 11.63 -0.26 19.36
C PHE A 167 12.63 0.73 19.96
N ASP A 168 12.35 1.30 21.14
CA ASP A 168 13.32 2.13 21.84
C ASP A 168 14.59 1.35 22.18
N ARG A 169 14.45 0.10 22.65
CA ARG A 169 15.59 -0.80 22.88
C ARG A 169 16.33 -1.15 21.59
N CYS A 170 15.60 -1.51 20.52
CA CYS A 170 16.20 -1.79 19.21
C CYS A 170 17.04 -0.61 18.68
N GLU A 171 16.49 0.60 18.78
CA GLU A 171 17.18 1.81 18.34
C GLU A 171 18.38 2.13 19.24
N ASP A 172 18.27 1.94 20.56
CA ASP A 172 19.40 2.10 21.48
C ASP A 172 20.55 1.13 21.15
N THR A 173 20.24 -0.15 20.90
CA THR A 173 21.22 -1.13 20.43
C THR A 173 21.86 -0.68 19.12
N ALA A 174 21.08 -0.18 18.16
CA ALA A 174 21.61 0.35 16.90
C ALA A 174 22.54 1.55 17.10
N ARG A 175 22.17 2.53 17.95
CA ARG A 175 23.00 3.71 18.28
C ARG A 175 24.33 3.30 18.90
N ASN A 176 24.31 2.29 19.77
CA ASN A 176 25.47 1.84 20.54
C ASN A 176 26.22 0.67 19.87
N THR A 177 25.98 0.41 18.60
CA THR A 177 26.66 -0.62 17.81
C THR A 177 27.74 -0.01 16.92
N ASP A 178 28.91 -0.64 16.88
CA ASP A 178 30.06 -0.17 16.11
C ASP A 178 29.74 0.02 14.61
N HIS A 179 30.46 0.96 13.98
CA HIS A 179 30.34 1.28 12.56
C HIS A 179 30.46 0.04 11.67
N SER A 180 31.43 -0.84 11.94
CA SER A 180 31.66 -2.06 11.14
C SER A 180 30.44 -2.98 11.18
N ILE A 181 29.89 -3.24 12.37
CA ILE A 181 28.71 -4.09 12.54
C ILE A 181 27.49 -3.49 11.82
N ARG A 182 27.31 -2.17 11.90
CA ARG A 182 26.23 -1.48 11.15
C ARG A 182 26.41 -1.54 9.63
N CYS A 183 27.63 -1.54 9.12
CA CYS A 183 27.92 -1.78 7.70
C CYS A 183 27.53 -3.21 7.27
N TRP A 184 27.76 -4.21 8.13
CA TRP A 184 27.29 -5.58 7.91
C TRP A 184 25.77 -5.70 7.99
N LEU A 185 25.12 -5.01 8.94
CA LEU A 185 23.66 -4.95 9.09
C LEU A 185 22.98 -4.34 7.85
N ARG A 186 23.58 -3.31 7.24
CA ARG A 186 23.05 -2.66 6.03
C ARG A 186 23.22 -3.52 4.78
N SER A 187 24.23 -4.40 4.76
CA SER A 187 24.51 -5.24 3.59
C SER A 187 23.36 -6.18 3.28
N GLN A 188 23.12 -6.37 1.99
CA GLN A 188 22.13 -7.30 1.45
C GLN A 188 22.82 -8.50 0.80
N ILE A 189 24.16 -8.52 0.79
CA ILE A 189 24.95 -9.53 0.07
C ILE A 189 25.54 -10.50 1.10
N PRO A 190 25.33 -11.82 0.94
CA PRO A 190 25.98 -12.82 1.77
C PRO A 190 27.51 -12.65 1.79
N GLY A 191 28.13 -12.84 2.95
CA GLY A 191 29.60 -12.77 3.08
C GLY A 191 30.26 -11.39 2.87
N ARG A 192 29.50 -10.34 2.52
CA ARG A 192 30.06 -9.01 2.23
C ARG A 192 29.45 -7.90 3.10
N SER A 193 30.25 -6.93 3.53
CA SER A 193 29.77 -5.71 4.20
C SER A 193 29.36 -4.64 3.18
N TYR A 194 28.57 -3.64 3.62
CA TYR A 194 28.28 -2.46 2.81
C TYR A 194 29.27 -1.32 3.10
N LYS A 195 29.42 -0.38 2.17
CA LYS A 195 30.36 0.75 2.29
C LYS A 195 29.95 1.82 3.30
N THR A 196 28.68 1.83 3.71
CA THR A 196 28.13 2.80 4.67
C THR A 196 27.34 2.06 5.74
N PRO A 197 27.23 2.61 6.96
CA PRO A 197 26.54 1.95 8.05
C PRO A 197 25.03 2.00 7.86
N PHE A 198 24.32 1.09 8.53
CA PHE A 198 22.91 1.25 8.79
C PHE A 198 22.68 2.48 9.68
N GLU A 199 21.73 3.33 9.28
CA GLU A 199 21.41 4.58 9.96
C GLU A 199 19.94 4.54 10.39
N LEU A 200 19.68 5.13 11.55
CA LEU A 200 18.33 5.39 12.01
C LEU A 200 17.71 6.55 11.20
N PRO A 201 16.39 6.61 11.05
CA PRO A 201 15.73 7.70 10.36
C PRO A 201 16.11 9.04 11.01
N GLY A 202 16.63 9.97 10.21
CA GLY A 202 17.03 11.28 10.73
C GLY A 202 15.85 12.23 11.00
N ARG A 203 14.68 11.97 10.40
CA ARG A 203 13.45 12.76 10.59
C ARG A 203 12.49 12.02 11.51
N GLU A 204 11.93 12.73 12.49
CA GLU A 204 11.00 12.15 13.45
C GLU A 204 9.72 11.63 12.76
N ASP A 205 9.19 12.35 11.77
CA ASP A 205 8.02 11.90 11.00
C ASP A 205 8.24 10.54 10.33
N THR A 206 9.45 10.31 9.80
CA THR A 206 9.82 9.01 9.19
C THR A 206 9.90 7.92 10.26
N ARG A 207 10.48 8.24 11.42
CA ARG A 207 10.58 7.31 12.55
C ARG A 207 9.19 6.90 13.06
N VAL A 208 8.30 7.86 13.27
CA VAL A 208 6.90 7.63 13.69
C VAL A 208 6.15 6.83 12.63
N SER A 209 6.29 7.18 11.35
CA SER A 209 5.66 6.45 10.24
C SER A 209 6.11 4.98 10.20
N TYR A 210 7.40 4.72 10.38
CA TYR A 210 7.95 3.36 10.37
C TYR A 210 7.46 2.54 11.57
N ARG A 211 7.41 3.13 12.77
CA ARG A 211 6.87 2.48 13.97
C ARG A 211 5.37 2.21 13.84
N ASN A 212 4.61 3.15 13.30
CA ASN A 212 3.18 2.95 13.09
C ASN A 212 2.94 1.82 12.09
N LEU A 213 3.74 1.72 11.03
CA LEU A 213 3.62 0.62 10.07
C LEU A 213 3.89 -0.75 10.70
N SER A 214 4.92 -0.87 11.54
CA SER A 214 5.20 -2.13 12.24
C SER A 214 4.14 -2.47 13.29
N LYS A 215 3.60 -1.47 14.01
CA LYS A 215 2.50 -1.68 14.96
C LYS A 215 1.22 -2.16 14.27
N ARG A 216 0.86 -1.57 13.13
CA ARG A 216 -0.28 -2.01 12.32
C ARG A 216 -0.20 -3.48 11.93
N MET A 217 1.00 -3.97 11.57
CA MET A 217 1.22 -5.39 11.30
C MET A 217 0.89 -6.29 12.51
N LEU A 218 1.28 -5.88 13.73
CA LEU A 218 0.93 -6.60 14.96
C LEU A 218 -0.59 -6.55 15.22
N PHE A 219 -1.23 -5.41 14.98
CA PHE A 219 -2.67 -5.25 15.19
C PHE A 219 -3.48 -6.11 14.22
N VAL A 220 -3.08 -6.19 12.96
CA VAL A 220 -3.70 -7.11 12.00
C VAL A 220 -3.62 -8.55 12.54
N LEU A 221 -2.44 -9.02 12.98
CA LEU A 221 -2.31 -10.38 13.53
C LEU A 221 -3.21 -10.65 14.73
N LEU A 222 -3.28 -9.69 15.66
CA LEU A 222 -4.04 -9.84 16.89
C LEU A 222 -5.54 -9.77 16.63
N ARG A 223 -6.02 -8.84 15.79
CA ARG A 223 -7.43 -8.80 15.37
C ARG A 223 -7.82 -10.08 14.64
N LEU A 224 -6.97 -10.57 13.73
CA LEU A 224 -7.20 -11.86 13.06
C LEU A 224 -7.28 -13.03 14.03
N HIS A 225 -6.45 -13.03 15.08
CA HIS A 225 -6.50 -14.05 16.12
C HIS A 225 -7.81 -14.03 16.91
N ARG A 226 -8.48 -12.88 17.01
CA ARG A 226 -9.77 -12.73 17.68
C ARG A 226 -10.98 -13.06 16.80
N LEU A 227 -10.82 -13.08 15.48
CA LEU A 227 -11.85 -13.58 14.57
C LEU A 227 -12.04 -15.10 14.72
N GLU A 228 -13.29 -15.56 14.57
CA GLU A 228 -13.66 -16.97 14.56
C GLU A 228 -12.91 -17.74 13.46
N GLY A 229 -12.61 -19.02 13.68
CA GLY A 229 -11.75 -19.81 12.77
C GLY A 229 -12.25 -19.87 11.32
N ALA A 230 -13.55 -20.10 11.12
CA ALA A 230 -14.15 -20.14 9.78
C ALA A 230 -14.04 -18.79 9.06
N MET A 231 -14.25 -17.71 9.80
CA MET A 231 -14.16 -16.33 9.32
C MET A 231 -12.72 -15.95 8.94
N ARG A 232 -11.74 -16.38 9.75
CA ARG A 232 -10.33 -16.17 9.47
C ARG A 232 -9.89 -16.85 8.17
N ASP A 233 -10.31 -18.10 7.96
CA ASP A 233 -9.95 -18.88 6.77
C ASP A 233 -10.68 -18.38 5.51
N GLU A 234 -11.89 -17.84 5.65
CA GLU A 234 -12.65 -17.26 4.54
C GLU A 234 -12.08 -15.89 4.10
N PHE A 235 -11.69 -15.05 5.06
CA PHE A 235 -11.19 -13.71 4.76
C PHE A 235 -9.71 -13.66 4.38
N LEU A 236 -8.94 -14.71 4.69
CA LEU A 236 -7.51 -14.76 4.38
C LEU A 236 -7.13 -16.05 3.64
N ASP A 237 -6.48 -15.88 2.50
CA ASP A 237 -5.75 -16.97 1.82
C ASP A 237 -4.41 -17.33 2.53
N VAL A 238 -4.19 -16.85 3.76
CA VAL A 238 -2.97 -17.12 4.55
C VAL A 238 -3.30 -17.88 5.81
N ARG A 239 -2.87 -19.15 5.84
CA ARG A 239 -2.90 -19.97 7.05
C ARG A 239 -1.75 -19.59 7.97
N LEU A 240 -2.08 -19.01 9.13
CA LEU A 240 -1.09 -18.75 10.17
C LEU A 240 -0.51 -20.08 10.68
N SER A 241 0.83 -20.21 10.67
CA SER A 241 1.52 -21.38 11.22
C SER A 241 1.11 -21.65 12.67
N ARG A 242 1.03 -22.93 13.08
CA ARG A 242 0.76 -23.32 14.49
C ARG A 242 1.70 -22.63 15.48
N LYS A 243 2.98 -22.43 15.08
CA LYS A 243 3.96 -21.73 15.91
C LYS A 243 3.62 -20.24 16.06
N LEU A 244 3.17 -19.60 14.98
CA LEU A 244 2.74 -18.21 14.98
C LEU A 244 1.48 -18.02 15.83
N GLN A 245 0.48 -18.90 15.66
CA GLN A 245 -0.74 -18.88 16.48
C GLN A 245 -0.43 -18.98 17.98
N LYS A 246 0.44 -19.91 18.37
CA LYS A 246 0.87 -20.05 19.77
C LYS A 246 1.62 -18.81 20.28
N ALA A 247 2.48 -18.21 19.46
CA ALA A 247 3.18 -16.99 19.84
C ALA A 247 2.23 -15.80 20.04
N ILE A 248 1.20 -15.69 19.19
CA ILE A 248 0.15 -14.67 19.32
C ILE A 248 -0.68 -14.90 20.57
N GLU A 249 -1.09 -16.15 20.84
CA GLU A 249 -1.84 -16.52 22.04
C GLU A 249 -1.06 -16.19 23.32
N CYS A 250 0.24 -16.54 23.39
CA CYS A 250 1.08 -16.17 24.52
C CYS A 250 1.16 -14.65 24.72
N LEU A 251 1.30 -13.87 23.64
CA LEU A 251 1.30 -12.41 23.72
C LEU A 251 -0.05 -11.88 24.21
N TRP A 252 -1.16 -12.46 23.73
CA TRP A 252 -2.50 -12.05 24.12
C TRP A 252 -2.80 -12.33 25.59
N VAL A 253 -2.37 -13.47 26.14
CA VAL A 253 -2.54 -13.78 27.57
C VAL A 253 -1.80 -12.80 28.47
N LEU A 254 -0.59 -12.36 28.08
CA LEU A 254 0.16 -11.36 28.86
C LEU A 254 -0.55 -10.01 28.98
N THR A 255 -1.43 -9.67 28.02
CA THR A 255 -2.24 -8.46 28.14
C THR A 255 -3.35 -8.57 29.22
N GLN A 256 -3.66 -9.78 29.68
CA GLN A 256 -4.65 -10.02 30.75
C GLN A 256 -4.05 -9.88 32.14
N GLU A 257 -2.78 -10.27 32.30
CA GLU A 257 -2.09 -10.24 33.61
C GLU A 257 -1.88 -8.80 34.13
N GLU A 258 -1.77 -7.81 33.23
CA GLU A 258 -1.65 -6.39 33.62
C GLU A 258 -2.96 -5.79 34.19
N GLU A 259 -4.14 -6.38 33.92
CA GLU A 259 -5.41 -5.87 34.48
C GLU A 259 -5.56 -6.18 35.98
N PHE A 260 -4.98 -7.29 36.46
CA PHE A 260 -5.13 -7.72 37.85
C PHE A 260 -4.24 -6.97 38.84
N GLU A 261 -3.08 -6.45 38.42
CA GLU A 261 -2.20 -5.67 39.31
C GLU A 261 -2.73 -4.25 39.57
N HIS A 262 -3.51 -3.68 38.66
CA HIS A 262 -4.02 -2.31 38.80
C HIS A 262 -5.23 -2.18 39.74
N ASP A 263 -5.95 -3.27 40.04
CA ASP A 263 -7.15 -3.28 40.89
C ASP A 263 -6.89 -3.60 42.37
N ILE A 264 -5.65 -3.95 42.76
CA ILE A 264 -5.33 -4.37 44.16
C ILE A 264 -4.75 -3.22 45.01
N ILE A 265 -4.38 -2.08 44.44
CA ILE A 265 -3.86 -0.95 45.24
C ILE A 265 -5.02 -0.07 45.72
N ALA A 266 -5.73 -0.54 46.74
CA ALA A 266 -6.49 0.35 47.62
C ALA A 266 -5.52 1.39 48.25
N PRO A 267 -5.85 2.69 48.27
CA PRO A 267 -4.97 3.71 48.79
C PRO A 267 -5.00 3.65 50.32
N GLY A 268 -4.17 2.80 50.93
CA GLY A 268 -4.21 2.69 52.39
C GLY A 268 -3.34 1.67 53.10
N PHE A 269 -2.40 0.96 52.45
CA PHE A 269 -1.49 0.09 53.21
C PHE A 269 -0.01 0.40 52.97
N THR A 270 0.62 0.82 54.06
CA THR A 270 1.95 1.39 54.22
C THR A 270 3.09 0.37 54.08
N ASN A 271 4.16 0.82 53.43
CA ASN A 271 5.56 0.74 53.88
C ASN A 271 5.98 -0.54 54.63
N TRP A 272 6.49 -1.54 53.89
CA TRP A 272 7.43 -2.53 54.42
C TRP A 272 8.84 -2.05 54.05
N ALA A 273 9.47 -1.37 54.99
CA ALA A 273 10.86 -0.98 54.85
C ALA A 273 11.74 -2.23 54.73
N SER A 274 12.65 -2.18 53.74
CA SER A 274 14.03 -2.67 53.81
C SER A 274 14.30 -4.07 54.40
N ALA A 275 14.88 -4.90 53.53
CA ALA A 275 15.67 -6.10 53.82
C ALA A 275 14.90 -7.43 53.90
N LEU A 276 14.95 -8.21 52.82
CA LEU A 276 15.86 -9.36 52.73
C LEU A 276 15.98 -9.80 51.26
N ASP A 277 17.21 -10.10 50.86
CA ASP A 277 17.66 -10.60 49.55
C ASP A 277 17.48 -9.72 48.31
N SER A 278 18.63 -9.37 47.73
CA SER A 278 18.78 -8.99 46.33
C SER A 278 18.39 -10.16 45.41
N GLN A 279 17.09 -10.46 45.34
CA GLN A 279 16.50 -11.15 44.21
C GLN A 279 16.80 -10.29 42.96
N PRO A 280 17.18 -10.89 41.82
CA PRO A 280 17.28 -10.14 40.57
C PRO A 280 15.93 -9.47 40.35
N ALA A 281 15.91 -8.14 40.29
CA ALA A 281 14.70 -7.34 40.14
C ALA A 281 13.80 -7.98 39.08
N GLU A 282 12.65 -8.52 39.50
CA GLU A 282 11.71 -9.13 38.56
C GLU A 282 11.38 -8.10 37.48
N SER A 283 11.49 -8.49 36.21
CA SER A 283 11.20 -7.62 35.08
C SER A 283 9.77 -7.08 35.21
N SER A 284 9.60 -5.76 35.11
CA SER A 284 8.28 -5.11 35.14
C SER A 284 7.32 -5.81 34.17
N PRO A 285 6.01 -5.92 34.46
CA PRO A 285 5.02 -6.46 33.53
C PRO A 285 5.11 -5.83 32.13
N ASN A 286 5.31 -4.52 32.10
CA ASN A 286 5.51 -3.75 30.88
C ASN A 286 6.75 -4.18 30.08
N ASP A 287 7.81 -4.62 30.75
CA ASP A 287 9.03 -5.16 30.13
C ASP A 287 8.80 -6.59 29.62
N LYS A 288 8.04 -7.42 30.38
CA LYS A 288 7.64 -8.77 29.95
C LYS A 288 6.81 -8.71 28.66
N LEU A 289 5.85 -7.79 28.59
CA LEU A 289 5.03 -7.58 27.39
C LEU A 289 5.87 -7.08 26.22
N ALA A 290 6.79 -6.12 26.45
CA ALA A 290 7.70 -5.63 25.42
C ALA A 290 8.67 -6.71 24.92
N ASP A 291 9.14 -7.59 25.81
CA ASP A 291 9.94 -8.77 25.45
C ASP A 291 9.13 -9.76 24.60
N ALA A 292 7.88 -10.03 24.97
CA ALA A 292 6.98 -10.88 24.19
C ALA A 292 6.72 -10.32 22.79
N VAL A 293 6.49 -9.00 22.67
CA VAL A 293 6.40 -8.31 21.38
C VAL A 293 7.70 -8.48 20.58
N GLY A 294 8.85 -8.32 21.23
CA GLY A 294 10.16 -8.53 20.59
C GLY A 294 10.35 -9.95 20.07
N LYS A 295 9.93 -10.96 20.84
CA LYS A 295 10.00 -12.37 20.45
C LYS A 295 9.08 -12.70 19.28
N LEU A 296 7.83 -12.20 19.28
CA LEU A 296 6.92 -12.33 18.14
C LEU A 296 7.48 -11.62 16.91
N SER A 297 8.00 -10.41 17.08
CA SER A 297 8.61 -9.61 16.00
C SER A 297 9.79 -10.34 15.35
N ALA A 298 10.69 -10.91 16.16
CA ALA A 298 11.81 -11.72 15.68
C ALA A 298 11.34 -13.00 14.97
N PHE A 299 10.31 -13.67 15.51
CA PHE A 299 9.70 -14.84 14.86
C PHE A 299 9.19 -14.49 13.46
N LEU A 300 8.43 -13.40 13.31
CA LEU A 300 7.93 -12.93 12.03
C LEU A 300 9.06 -12.59 11.05
N CYS A 301 10.16 -12.02 11.54
CA CYS A 301 11.32 -11.68 10.72
C CYS A 301 12.10 -12.91 10.22
N MET A 302 12.02 -14.03 10.94
CA MET A 302 12.73 -15.28 10.64
C MET A 302 11.82 -16.37 10.07
N GLU A 303 10.57 -16.05 9.74
CA GLU A 303 9.66 -17.01 9.14
C GLU A 303 10.20 -17.50 7.79
N GLU A 304 10.18 -18.81 7.56
CA GLU A 304 10.63 -19.38 6.30
C GLU A 304 9.47 -19.43 5.30
N ILE A 305 9.79 -19.13 4.03
CA ILE A 305 8.82 -19.23 2.94
C ILE A 305 8.39 -20.69 2.77
N SER A 306 7.09 -20.95 2.80
CA SER A 306 6.49 -22.26 2.51
C SER A 306 5.84 -22.28 1.12
N ASP A 307 5.63 -23.50 0.60
CA ASP A 307 4.85 -23.77 -0.62
C ASP A 307 5.32 -23.01 -1.87
N SER A 308 6.59 -22.60 -1.89
CA SER A 308 7.17 -21.72 -2.92
C SER A 308 6.41 -20.41 -3.13
N ARG A 309 5.64 -19.96 -2.13
CA ARG A 309 4.85 -18.72 -2.16
C ARG A 309 5.43 -17.74 -1.15
N ALA A 310 6.08 -16.67 -1.59
CA ALA A 310 6.65 -15.69 -0.66
C ALA A 310 5.59 -15.06 0.27
N SER A 311 4.34 -14.93 -0.21
CA SER A 311 3.18 -14.47 0.56
C SER A 311 2.72 -15.45 1.66
N SER A 312 3.34 -16.62 1.80
CA SER A 312 3.13 -17.53 2.95
C SER A 312 3.65 -16.92 4.25
N THR A 313 4.69 -16.08 4.16
CA THR A 313 5.22 -15.35 5.32
C THR A 313 4.37 -14.13 5.60
N PHE A 314 4.06 -13.88 6.87
CA PHE A 314 3.09 -12.86 7.22
C PHE A 314 3.58 -11.44 6.87
N ILE A 315 4.88 -11.14 7.02
CA ILE A 315 5.43 -9.82 6.66
C ILE A 315 5.26 -9.54 5.16
N VAL A 316 5.47 -10.54 4.30
CA VAL A 316 5.31 -10.38 2.85
C VAL A 316 3.83 -10.24 2.50
N TYR A 317 2.95 -11.04 3.11
CA TYR A 317 1.51 -10.88 2.96
C TYR A 317 1.05 -9.48 3.39
N PHE A 318 1.45 -9.03 4.58
CA PHE A 318 1.17 -7.69 5.09
C PHE A 318 1.68 -6.60 4.15
N SER A 319 2.84 -6.79 3.51
CA SER A 319 3.34 -5.85 2.51
C SER A 319 2.36 -5.68 1.33
N GLY A 320 1.74 -6.78 0.89
CA GLY A 320 0.68 -6.76 -0.11
C GLY A 320 -0.63 -6.17 0.41
N LEU A 321 -0.99 -6.41 1.67
CA LEU A 321 -2.18 -5.82 2.30
C LEU A 321 -2.10 -4.30 2.29
N ILE A 322 -0.98 -3.73 2.72
CA ILE A 322 -0.78 -2.28 2.71
C ILE A 322 -0.57 -1.72 1.30
N SER A 323 -0.64 -2.53 0.25
CA SER A 323 -0.36 -2.11 -1.12
C SER A 323 -1.58 -1.49 -1.81
N PHE A 324 -2.79 -1.56 -1.27
CA PHE A 324 -3.96 -0.88 -1.85
C PHE A 324 -4.50 0.18 -0.88
N PRO A 325 -4.68 1.44 -1.32
CA PRO A 325 -5.38 2.44 -0.52
C PRO A 325 -6.88 2.12 -0.51
N TYR A 326 -7.55 2.29 0.64
CA TYR A 326 -9.01 2.25 0.74
C TYR A 326 -9.57 3.64 1.09
N PRO A 327 -10.66 4.09 0.46
CA PRO A 327 -11.34 3.47 -0.69
C PRO A 327 -10.51 3.67 -1.96
N GLY A 328 -10.15 2.57 -2.63
CA GLY A 328 -9.34 2.60 -3.84
C GLY A 328 -9.47 1.31 -4.63
N LYS A 329 -9.57 1.45 -5.95
CA LYS A 329 -9.82 0.33 -6.88
C LYS A 329 -8.53 -0.38 -7.30
N THR A 330 -7.36 0.26 -7.14
CA THR A 330 -6.07 -0.22 -7.68
C THR A 330 -4.98 -0.30 -6.63
N PHE A 331 -4.04 -1.21 -6.84
CA PHE A 331 -2.80 -1.31 -6.06
C PHE A 331 -1.86 -0.11 -6.28
N ASP A 332 -1.01 0.12 -5.29
CA ASP A 332 0.01 1.16 -5.29
C ASP A 332 1.04 0.90 -6.38
N ARG A 333 1.39 1.99 -7.03
CA ARG A 333 2.48 2.00 -7.99
C ARG A 333 3.84 1.88 -7.30
N PRO A 334 4.88 1.41 -8.02
CA PRO A 334 6.22 1.25 -7.49
C PRO A 334 6.76 2.48 -6.72
N GLN A 335 6.46 3.69 -7.22
CA GLN A 335 6.95 4.96 -6.66
C GLN A 335 6.44 5.18 -5.23
N ARG A 336 5.18 4.82 -4.95
CA ARG A 336 4.60 4.91 -3.60
C ARG A 336 4.94 3.69 -2.76
N TYR A 337 4.91 2.51 -3.36
CA TYR A 337 5.07 1.25 -2.66
C TYR A 337 6.49 1.01 -2.12
N THR A 338 7.54 1.45 -2.83
CA THR A 338 8.93 1.20 -2.42
C THR A 338 9.31 1.89 -1.10
N SER A 339 8.59 2.93 -0.69
CA SER A 339 8.72 3.56 0.63
C SER A 339 8.24 2.62 1.75
N LYS A 340 7.08 1.99 1.57
CA LYS A 340 6.51 0.98 2.48
C LYS A 340 7.44 -0.23 2.64
N LEU A 341 7.99 -0.74 1.53
CA LEU A 341 9.01 -1.79 1.56
C LEU A 341 10.26 -1.37 2.35
N SER A 342 10.69 -0.11 2.20
CA SER A 342 11.87 0.40 2.92
C SER A 342 11.64 0.45 4.43
N ALA A 343 10.43 0.78 4.87
CA ALA A 343 10.02 0.73 6.27
C ALA A 343 10.03 -0.70 6.83
N LEU A 344 9.48 -1.68 6.11
CA LEU A 344 9.52 -3.09 6.52
C LEU A 344 10.94 -3.65 6.57
N ILE A 345 11.80 -3.32 5.59
CA ILE A 345 13.22 -3.71 5.59
C ILE A 345 13.97 -3.09 6.78
N TYR A 346 13.64 -1.85 7.14
CA TYR A 346 14.18 -1.20 8.32
C TYR A 346 13.75 -1.90 9.60
N TYR A 347 12.45 -2.20 9.73
CA TYR A 347 11.88 -2.95 10.84
C TYR A 347 12.59 -4.29 11.05
N ILE A 348 12.72 -5.11 10.00
CA ILE A 348 13.40 -6.42 10.09
C ILE A 348 14.85 -6.26 10.57
N ARG A 349 15.57 -5.25 10.07
CA ARG A 349 16.97 -5.01 10.49
C ARG A 349 17.07 -4.64 11.96
N LEU A 350 16.16 -3.80 12.47
CA LEU A 350 16.14 -3.46 13.89
C LEU A 350 15.83 -4.67 14.75
N CYS A 351 14.75 -5.40 14.44
CA CYS A 351 14.33 -6.56 15.24
C CYS A 351 15.39 -7.65 15.26
N LEU A 352 16.04 -7.93 14.12
CA LEU A 352 17.09 -8.94 14.06
C LEU A 352 18.41 -8.47 14.67
N LEU A 353 18.70 -7.17 14.67
CA LEU A 353 19.83 -6.64 15.44
C LEU A 353 19.61 -6.88 16.93
N GLU A 354 18.43 -6.52 17.45
CA GLU A 354 18.08 -6.71 18.86
C GLU A 354 18.06 -8.20 19.23
N ALA A 355 17.46 -9.05 18.40
CA ALA A 355 17.39 -10.48 18.68
C ALA A 355 18.75 -11.20 18.65
N THR A 356 19.80 -10.61 18.07
CA THR A 356 21.10 -11.28 17.89
C THR A 356 22.22 -10.70 18.73
N VAL A 357 22.21 -9.39 18.94
CA VAL A 357 23.25 -8.66 19.67
C VAL A 357 22.62 -7.52 20.50
N PRO A 358 21.62 -7.81 21.35
CA PRO A 358 20.95 -6.77 22.12
C PRO A 358 21.95 -6.10 23.07
N ARG A 359 21.81 -4.80 23.29
CA ARG A 359 22.71 -4.09 24.21
C ARG A 359 22.54 -4.57 25.65
N TYR A 360 21.29 -4.78 26.06
CA TYR A 360 20.91 -5.26 27.38
C TYR A 360 20.23 -6.62 27.27
N ALA A 361 20.15 -7.37 28.37
CA ALA A 361 19.45 -8.65 28.35
C ALA A 361 17.93 -8.44 28.31
N HIS A 362 17.22 -9.41 27.75
CA HIS A 362 15.77 -9.56 27.84
C HIS A 362 15.46 -10.80 28.68
N PRO A 363 15.37 -10.68 30.01
CA PRO A 363 15.27 -11.82 30.91
C PRO A 363 14.04 -12.69 30.64
N SER A 364 12.90 -12.09 30.31
CA SER A 364 11.61 -12.77 30.16
C SER A 364 11.58 -13.72 28.95
N ILE A 365 12.46 -13.51 27.97
CA ILE A 365 12.56 -14.33 26.75
C ILE A 365 13.93 -15.01 26.61
N GLY A 366 14.84 -14.82 27.57
CA GLY A 366 16.15 -15.45 27.63
C GLY A 366 17.17 -14.91 26.62
N TRP A 367 17.02 -13.67 26.14
CA TRP A 367 18.08 -13.07 25.31
C TRP A 367 19.15 -12.46 26.20
N GLU A 368 20.37 -12.96 26.08
CA GLU A 368 21.53 -12.41 26.78
C GLU A 368 21.99 -11.10 26.16
N ALA A 369 22.48 -10.19 27.00
CA ALA A 369 23.20 -9.02 26.53
C ALA A 369 24.38 -9.42 25.63
N ARG A 370 24.68 -8.58 24.64
CA ARG A 370 25.75 -8.83 23.68
C ARG A 370 27.11 -9.05 24.37
N PRO A 371 27.93 -9.99 23.89
CA PRO A 371 29.24 -10.26 24.46
C PRO A 371 30.23 -9.14 24.10
N SER A 372 31.33 -9.05 24.86
CA SER A 372 32.42 -8.10 24.56
C SER A 372 33.14 -8.40 23.24
N ARG A 373 33.12 -9.65 22.76
CA ARG A 373 33.80 -10.10 21.54
C ARG A 373 32.89 -11.00 20.69
N GLY A 374 33.14 -11.07 19.39
CA GLY A 374 32.45 -12.01 18.48
C GLY A 374 31.09 -11.54 17.96
N LEU A 375 30.74 -10.24 18.11
CA LEU A 375 29.48 -9.66 17.63
C LEU A 375 29.22 -9.96 16.16
N LEU A 376 30.22 -9.81 15.30
CA LEU A 376 30.09 -10.07 13.86
C LEU A 376 29.75 -11.54 13.58
N LYS A 377 30.35 -12.47 14.32
CA LYS A 377 30.07 -13.91 14.18
C LYS A 377 28.63 -14.22 14.56
N ARG A 378 28.12 -13.64 15.66
CA ARG A 378 26.72 -13.76 16.08
C ARG A 378 25.77 -13.21 15.02
N LEU A 379 26.00 -11.98 14.54
CA LEU A 379 25.17 -11.35 13.51
C LEU A 379 25.18 -12.15 12.18
N ASN A 380 26.36 -12.60 11.73
CA ASN A 380 26.51 -13.33 10.47
C ASN A 380 25.76 -14.67 10.46
N ARG A 381 25.61 -15.33 11.62
CA ARG A 381 24.87 -16.59 11.75
C ARG A 381 23.40 -16.45 11.35
N VAL A 382 22.82 -15.27 11.57
CA VAL A 382 21.43 -14.96 11.22
C VAL A 382 21.35 -14.26 9.87
N ARG A 383 22.31 -13.39 9.54
CA ARG A 383 22.24 -12.53 8.34
C ARG A 383 22.09 -13.33 7.04
N GLY A 384 22.87 -14.41 6.89
CA GLY A 384 22.86 -15.23 5.68
C GLY A 384 21.47 -15.81 5.38
N SER A 385 20.81 -16.33 6.42
CA SER A 385 19.54 -17.05 6.28
C SER A 385 18.31 -16.13 6.28
N PHE A 386 18.38 -14.94 6.88
CA PHE A 386 17.17 -14.13 7.14
C PHE A 386 17.25 -12.66 6.71
N MET A 387 18.42 -12.14 6.31
CA MET A 387 18.61 -10.71 6.06
C MET A 387 19.20 -10.35 4.69
N CYS A 388 19.68 -11.33 3.95
CA CYS A 388 20.34 -11.13 2.66
C CYS A 388 19.38 -11.32 1.50
N LEU A 389 19.71 -10.74 0.34
CA LEU A 389 19.03 -11.01 -0.91
C LEU A 389 19.10 -12.52 -1.22
N GLY A 390 17.97 -13.09 -1.64
CA GLY A 390 17.85 -14.52 -1.92
C GLY A 390 17.59 -15.40 -0.69
N SER A 391 17.54 -14.83 0.53
CA SER A 391 17.11 -15.59 1.70
C SER A 391 15.66 -16.07 1.53
N GLN A 392 15.36 -17.30 1.95
CA GLN A 392 13.99 -17.85 1.98
C GLN A 392 13.19 -17.34 3.19
N ALA A 393 13.28 -16.04 3.43
CA ALA A 393 12.69 -15.31 4.56
C ALA A 393 12.16 -13.96 4.05
N PRO A 394 11.27 -13.27 4.79
CA PRO A 394 10.62 -12.05 4.32
C PRO A 394 11.57 -11.00 3.74
N MET A 395 12.74 -10.81 4.37
CA MET A 395 13.72 -9.85 3.89
C MET A 395 14.12 -10.09 2.43
N GLY A 396 14.35 -11.34 2.04
CA GLY A 396 14.81 -11.69 0.70
C GLY A 396 13.83 -11.22 -0.37
N GLU A 397 12.54 -11.45 -0.14
CA GLU A 397 11.48 -11.01 -1.04
C GLU A 397 11.29 -9.49 -1.01
N LEU A 398 11.26 -8.86 0.16
CA LEU A 398 11.11 -7.40 0.26
C LEU A 398 12.27 -6.66 -0.42
N LEU A 399 13.50 -7.16 -0.29
CA LEU A 399 14.68 -6.63 -0.98
C LEU A 399 14.53 -6.74 -2.51
N SER A 400 14.06 -7.89 -2.99
CA SER A 400 13.81 -8.17 -4.40
C SER A 400 12.70 -7.30 -4.98
N LEU A 401 11.57 -7.18 -4.28
CA LEU A 401 10.47 -6.28 -4.66
C LEU A 401 10.90 -4.82 -4.71
N ARG A 402 11.69 -4.37 -3.73
CA ARG A 402 12.14 -2.97 -3.69
C ARG A 402 13.14 -2.66 -4.79
N SER A 403 14.07 -3.56 -5.09
CA SER A 403 15.04 -3.36 -6.17
C SER A 403 14.33 -3.31 -7.52
N TYR A 404 13.40 -4.24 -7.75
CA TYR A 404 12.57 -4.28 -8.95
C TYR A 404 11.68 -3.04 -9.11
N GLY A 405 10.95 -2.67 -8.05
CA GLY A 405 10.08 -1.49 -8.05
C GLY A 405 10.84 -0.19 -8.29
N ARG A 406 12.06 -0.05 -7.77
CA ARG A 406 12.93 1.10 -8.07
C ARG A 406 13.42 1.12 -9.51
N ALA A 407 13.65 -0.04 -10.12
CA ALA A 407 14.01 -0.14 -11.53
C ALA A 407 12.83 0.31 -12.41
N ILE A 408 11.62 -0.22 -12.17
CA ILE A 408 10.41 0.17 -12.91
C ILE A 408 10.06 1.64 -12.69
N SER A 409 10.19 2.15 -11.46
CA SER A 409 9.91 3.56 -11.17
C SER A 409 10.73 4.53 -12.02
N ARG A 410 11.93 4.11 -12.46
CA ARG A 410 12.81 4.91 -13.33
C ARG A 410 12.42 4.80 -14.80
N SER A 411 11.78 3.71 -15.22
CA SER A 411 11.31 3.52 -16.59
C SER A 411 9.94 4.14 -16.86
N ASP A 412 9.12 4.39 -15.82
CA ASP A 412 7.79 5.01 -15.94
C ASP A 412 7.82 6.52 -16.33
N GLY A 413 8.99 7.08 -16.60
CA GLY A 413 9.17 8.51 -16.87
C GLY A 413 9.09 9.38 -15.62
N PRO A 414 9.52 10.65 -15.69
CA PRO A 414 9.41 11.58 -14.57
C PRO A 414 7.93 11.83 -14.24
N ALA A 415 7.57 11.76 -12.95
CA ALA A 415 6.26 12.18 -12.48
C ALA A 415 6.18 13.71 -12.56
N PHE A 416 5.70 14.24 -13.67
CA PHE A 416 5.40 15.67 -13.79
C PHE A 416 4.30 16.01 -12.78
N ARG A 417 4.61 16.90 -11.83
CA ARG A 417 3.56 17.52 -11.02
C ARG A 417 3.02 18.68 -11.81
N VAL A 418 1.77 18.57 -12.21
CA VAL A 418 1.06 19.59 -12.96
C VAL A 418 0.30 20.45 -11.97
N HIS A 419 0.51 21.76 -12.03
CA HIS A 419 -0.12 22.76 -11.19
C HIS A 419 -0.90 23.75 -12.05
N TRP A 420 -2.18 23.88 -11.75
CA TRP A 420 -3.03 24.93 -12.28
C TRP A 420 -2.75 26.22 -11.53
N ARG A 421 -2.54 27.32 -12.25
CA ARG A 421 -2.48 28.65 -11.65
C ARG A 421 -3.87 29.02 -11.14
N GLU A 422 -3.95 29.77 -10.04
CA GLU A 422 -5.23 30.17 -9.41
C GLU A 422 -6.18 30.91 -10.38
N ASP A 423 -5.63 31.61 -11.36
CA ASP A 423 -6.38 32.31 -12.41
C ASP A 423 -6.96 31.36 -13.47
N SER A 424 -6.65 30.05 -13.42
CA SER A 424 -7.06 29.02 -14.39
C SER A 424 -6.61 29.28 -15.84
N GLU A 425 -5.69 30.22 -16.06
CA GLU A 425 -5.24 30.63 -17.40
C GLU A 425 -3.94 29.94 -17.84
N ALA A 426 -3.26 29.24 -16.92
CA ALA A 426 -2.02 28.55 -17.23
C ALA A 426 -1.83 27.27 -16.41
N VAL A 427 -1.19 26.30 -17.07
CA VAL A 427 -0.74 25.05 -16.50
C VAL A 427 0.78 25.08 -16.44
N SER A 428 1.33 24.80 -15.26
CA SER A 428 2.77 24.65 -15.05
C SER A 428 3.11 23.24 -14.62
N TRP A 429 4.32 22.77 -14.92
CA TRP A 429 4.79 21.48 -14.43
C TRP A 429 6.27 21.50 -14.07
N ASP A 430 6.62 20.69 -13.08
CA ASP A 430 8.01 20.51 -12.67
C ASP A 430 8.72 19.57 -13.68
N ALA A 431 9.65 20.12 -14.46
CA ALA A 431 10.50 19.37 -15.39
C ALA A 431 11.96 19.34 -14.90
N GLY A 432 12.17 19.00 -13.63
CA GLY A 432 13.50 18.96 -13.03
C GLY A 432 13.98 20.34 -12.58
N LYS A 433 15.03 20.89 -13.21
CA LYS A 433 15.57 22.23 -12.87
C LYS A 433 14.80 23.38 -13.51
N GLU A 434 13.94 23.08 -14.49
CA GLU A 434 13.13 24.05 -15.20
C GLU A 434 11.66 23.80 -14.93
N VAL A 435 10.89 24.88 -14.75
CA VAL A 435 9.44 24.84 -14.66
C VAL A 435 8.89 25.06 -16.06
N GLY A 436 8.26 24.04 -16.64
CA GLY A 436 7.53 24.19 -17.89
C GLY A 436 6.22 24.93 -17.63
N LYS A 437 5.79 25.76 -18.59
CA LYS A 437 4.50 26.49 -18.52
C LYS A 437 3.82 26.49 -19.89
N LEU A 438 2.52 26.23 -19.90
CA LEU A 438 1.61 26.34 -21.03
C LEU A 438 0.46 27.26 -20.63
N THR A 439 0.07 28.20 -21.51
CA THR A 439 -1.22 28.89 -21.34
C THR A 439 -2.36 27.96 -21.73
N MET A 440 -3.58 28.26 -21.30
CA MET A 440 -4.74 27.46 -21.68
C MET A 440 -5.01 27.45 -23.18
N ASP A 441 -4.75 28.55 -23.89
CA ASP A 441 -4.87 28.59 -25.34
C ASP A 441 -3.85 27.68 -26.02
N GLN A 442 -2.60 27.69 -25.55
CA GLN A 442 -1.57 26.79 -26.08
C GLN A 442 -1.88 25.32 -25.75
N LEU A 443 -2.44 25.04 -24.56
CA LEU A 443 -2.88 23.70 -24.19
C LEU A 443 -4.03 23.21 -25.07
N ARG A 444 -5.04 24.06 -25.31
CA ARG A 444 -6.16 23.78 -26.22
C ARG A 444 -5.67 23.55 -27.65
N GLN A 445 -4.77 24.40 -28.15
CA GLN A 445 -4.16 24.23 -29.47
C GLN A 445 -3.36 22.94 -29.58
N LEU A 446 -2.62 22.55 -28.54
CA LEU A 446 -1.89 21.28 -28.49
C LEU A 446 -2.87 20.09 -28.54
N GLY A 447 -3.98 20.17 -27.82
CA GLY A 447 -5.06 19.18 -27.88
C GLY A 447 -5.66 19.08 -29.28
N LEU A 448 -6.06 20.21 -29.87
CA LEU A 448 -6.63 20.28 -31.22
C LEU A 448 -5.67 19.73 -32.28
N LYS A 449 -4.39 20.12 -32.22
CA LYS A 449 -3.37 19.61 -33.13
C LYS A 449 -3.19 18.11 -32.97
N SER A 450 -3.10 17.61 -31.73
CA SER A 450 -2.94 16.18 -31.46
C SER A 450 -4.13 15.37 -31.98
N VAL A 451 -5.35 15.89 -31.83
CA VAL A 451 -6.57 15.27 -32.38
C VAL A 451 -6.54 15.29 -33.91
N GLY A 452 -6.13 16.39 -34.52
CA GLY A 452 -5.95 16.49 -35.98
C GLY A 452 -4.94 15.47 -36.51
N ASP A 453 -3.76 15.40 -35.90
CA ASP A 453 -2.69 14.47 -36.27
C ASP A 453 -3.12 12.99 -36.08
N ALA A 454 -3.81 12.70 -34.98
CA ALA A 454 -4.36 11.38 -34.71
C ALA A 454 -5.48 11.01 -35.69
N SER A 455 -6.38 11.94 -36.01
CA SER A 455 -7.47 11.76 -36.98
C SER A 455 -6.94 11.52 -38.38
N ALA A 456 -5.93 12.27 -38.81
CA ALA A 456 -5.24 12.05 -40.09
C ALA A 456 -4.56 10.68 -40.14
N SER A 457 -3.87 10.30 -39.06
CA SER A 457 -3.22 8.99 -38.94
C SER A 457 -4.24 7.85 -38.94
N LEU A 458 -5.36 7.99 -38.23
CA LEU A 458 -6.46 7.04 -38.20
C LEU A 458 -7.09 6.90 -39.59
N THR A 459 -7.38 8.02 -40.25
CA THR A 459 -7.90 8.03 -41.63
C THR A 459 -6.97 7.28 -42.57
N ARG A 460 -5.66 7.49 -42.45
CA ARG A 460 -4.66 6.76 -43.24
C ARG A 460 -4.61 5.26 -42.93
N LEU A 461 -4.64 4.88 -41.64
CA LEU A 461 -4.62 3.48 -41.20
C LEU A 461 -5.91 2.73 -41.57
N MET A 462 -7.04 3.43 -41.54
CA MET A 462 -8.35 2.90 -41.90
C MET A 462 -8.66 3.04 -43.39
N TYR A 463 -7.72 3.53 -44.20
CA TYR A 463 -7.90 3.75 -45.64
C TYR A 463 -9.09 4.65 -46.00
N GLY A 464 -9.40 5.64 -45.14
CA GLY A 464 -10.55 6.52 -45.29
C GLY A 464 -11.89 5.87 -44.91
N TRP A 465 -11.89 4.63 -44.40
CA TRP A 465 -13.09 3.98 -43.90
C TRP A 465 -13.47 4.57 -42.53
N VAL A 466 -14.72 5.02 -42.41
CA VAL A 466 -15.27 5.58 -41.18
C VAL A 466 -16.45 4.70 -40.73
N PRO A 467 -16.43 4.11 -39.53
CA PRO A 467 -17.56 3.37 -39.01
C PRO A 467 -18.75 4.31 -38.72
N SER A 468 -19.97 3.79 -38.87
CA SER A 468 -21.16 4.48 -38.33
C SER A 468 -21.15 4.34 -36.82
N VAL A 469 -20.73 5.39 -36.12
CA VAL A 469 -20.72 5.45 -34.66
C VAL A 469 -21.96 6.21 -34.18
N GLN A 470 -22.85 5.53 -33.47
CA GLN A 470 -23.97 6.17 -32.79
C GLN A 470 -23.52 6.56 -31.38
N LEU A 471 -23.01 7.78 -31.23
CA LEU A 471 -22.48 8.28 -29.94
C LEU A 471 -23.51 8.27 -28.80
N LYS A 472 -24.81 8.30 -29.12
CA LYS A 472 -25.93 8.18 -28.17
C LYS A 472 -25.99 6.83 -27.44
N ASP A 473 -25.41 5.78 -28.01
CA ASP A 473 -25.42 4.43 -27.44
C ASP A 473 -24.21 4.21 -26.51
N ILE A 474 -23.24 5.14 -26.52
CA ILE A 474 -22.09 5.14 -25.62
C ILE A 474 -22.54 5.79 -24.31
N ARG A 475 -22.85 4.96 -23.31
CA ARG A 475 -23.09 5.44 -21.94
C ARG A 475 -21.78 5.48 -21.17
N ASP A 476 -21.48 6.62 -20.56
CA ASP A 476 -20.44 6.71 -19.54
C ASP A 476 -20.95 5.97 -18.29
N THR A 477 -20.29 4.87 -17.91
CA THR A 477 -20.54 4.21 -16.62
C THR A 477 -19.86 5.04 -15.53
N LEU A 478 -20.52 6.12 -15.10
CA LEU A 478 -20.11 6.89 -13.92
C LEU A 478 -20.35 6.11 -12.62
#